data_AF-A0A4R5C5X7-F1
#
_entry.id   AF-A0A4R5C5X7-F1
#
_cell.length_a   1.000
_cell.length_b   1.000
_cell.length_c   1.000
_cell.angle_alpha   90.00
_cell.angle_beta   90.00
_cell.angle_gamma   90.00
#
_symmetry.space_group_name_H-M   'P 1'
#
loop_
_entity.id
_entity.type
_entity.pdbx_description
1 polymer ?
#
loop_
_entity_poly.entity_id
_entity_poly.type
_entity_poly.pdbx_seq_one_letter_code
_entity_poly.pdbx_strand_id
1 'polypeptide(L)'
;MKKIVLLGVFVLFLNSVSGQNYYMENPEGFGAAATGGGTPTSANTVTVDTYAKLKTALTATTTANSVILVSGIIDCSYTSVTLNNKTIIGLPGAKLRNVQITVTSNPPSASDCTTSSANSGILYIKPGSKNVIIRNLIFEGPGAFDVDGRDNLTSEGTDIWVDHCEFQDGMDGNFDNKGACDNTTISWCKFTYLKPAIAGGSGGSNDHRFTDLIGSSSTDFPSSDTGLGRYSITFKNCYWADGCKERMPRARNAELHILNCYYNTNVSGSLAIGLGGGVKNTTCYVENTDFAKIGTVYRSYISTDGGTVGIAFDGCLKGAANVGTVSKPTYNYSVLPVTDVATYVTDINCGAGATLSVTSTGVISTSCPNLSTKNYQRNFGTIYPTSVDSNLNIDLSDSASGDATITLFSASGVKVYSSLKKINPSEKLSINVANLTKGLYLCQLKLGETTTTSKFIKK
;
A
#
# COMPACT_ATOMS: atom_id res chain seq x y z
N MET A 1 -18.12 -20.56 53.52
CA MET A 1 -18.11 -20.65 52.04
C MET A 1 -17.82 -19.27 51.47
N LYS A 2 -16.57 -19.01 51.07
CA LYS A 2 -16.16 -17.74 50.46
C LYS A 2 -16.46 -17.81 48.96
N LYS A 3 -17.38 -16.99 48.46
CA LYS A 3 -17.63 -16.85 47.03
C LYS A 3 -16.66 -15.83 46.45
N ILE A 4 -15.69 -16.31 45.69
CA ILE A 4 -14.79 -15.51 44.86
C ILE A 4 -15.61 -15.00 43.68
N VAL A 5 -15.76 -13.67 43.57
CA VAL A 5 -16.33 -13.02 42.38
C VAL A 5 -15.18 -12.80 41.42
N LEU A 6 -15.21 -13.50 40.28
CA LEU A 6 -14.28 -13.31 39.18
C LEU A 6 -14.57 -11.94 38.54
N LEU A 7 -13.63 -11.00 38.66
CA LEU A 7 -13.66 -9.72 37.96
C LEU A 7 -13.19 -9.94 36.52
N GLY A 8 -14.13 -10.03 35.58
CA GLY A 8 -13.82 -10.08 34.15
C GLY A 8 -13.26 -8.73 33.67
N VAL A 9 -11.97 -8.70 33.35
CA VAL A 9 -11.34 -7.56 32.68
C VAL A 9 -11.77 -7.60 31.22
N PHE A 10 -12.71 -6.73 30.85
CA PHE A 10 -13.07 -6.49 29.45
C PHE A 10 -12.04 -5.53 28.86
N VAL A 11 -11.08 -6.08 28.09
CA VAL A 11 -10.15 -5.28 27.30
C VAL A 11 -10.93 -4.71 26.12
N LEU A 12 -11.26 -3.42 26.18
CA LEU A 12 -11.79 -2.66 25.06
C LEU A 12 -10.67 -2.49 24.04
N PHE A 13 -10.74 -3.21 22.92
CA PHE A 13 -9.94 -2.91 21.73
C PHE A 13 -10.37 -1.54 21.19
N LEU A 14 -9.56 -0.52 21.46
CA LEU A 14 -9.63 0.77 20.78
C LEU A 14 -9.04 0.56 19.38
N ASN A 15 -9.89 0.23 18.40
CA ASN A 15 -9.50 0.35 17.00
C ASN A 15 -9.53 1.84 16.65
N SER A 16 -8.38 2.49 16.74
CA SER A 16 -8.16 3.80 16.13
C SER A 16 -8.17 3.63 14.61
N VAL A 17 -9.25 4.05 13.96
CA VAL A 17 -9.23 4.27 12.51
C VAL A 17 -8.41 5.53 12.27
N SER A 18 -7.10 5.35 12.11
CA SER A 18 -6.20 6.42 11.67
C SER A 18 -6.50 6.72 10.22
N GLY A 19 -6.77 8.00 9.93
CA GLY A 19 -6.91 8.48 8.56
C GLY A 19 -5.68 8.15 7.71
N GLN A 20 -5.87 7.97 6.40
CA GLN A 20 -4.78 7.66 5.48
C GLN A 20 -3.64 8.65 5.63
N ASN A 21 -2.45 8.09 5.78
CA ASN A 21 -1.21 8.83 5.81
C ASN A 21 -0.58 8.78 4.41
N TYR A 22 -0.85 9.81 3.60
CA TYR A 22 -0.12 10.02 2.33
C TYR A 22 1.38 10.02 2.58
N TYR A 23 1.81 10.67 3.65
CA TYR A 23 3.19 10.66 4.11
C TYR A 23 3.42 9.62 5.21
N MET A 24 3.53 8.34 4.85
CA MET A 24 3.88 7.33 5.86
C MET A 24 5.28 7.61 6.42
N GLU A 25 5.37 7.76 7.75
CA GLU A 25 6.65 7.90 8.47
C GLU A 25 7.38 6.56 8.55
N ASN A 26 6.62 5.46 8.64
CA ASN A 26 7.10 4.09 8.73
C ASN A 26 6.28 3.18 7.80
N PRO A 27 6.85 2.06 7.32
CA PRO A 27 6.11 1.09 6.53
C PRO A 27 4.98 0.46 7.35
N GLU A 28 3.84 0.26 6.69
CA GLU A 28 2.77 -0.61 7.16
C GLU A 28 2.77 -1.88 6.29
N GLY A 29 2.46 -3.04 6.85
CA GLY A 29 2.49 -4.30 6.12
C GLY A 29 3.64 -5.22 6.51
N PHE A 30 3.90 -6.23 5.67
CA PHE A 30 4.95 -7.21 5.92
C PHE A 30 6.37 -6.59 5.98
N GLY A 31 6.60 -5.44 5.33
CA GLY A 31 7.85 -4.69 5.41
C GLY A 31 7.99 -3.76 6.62
N ALA A 32 7.11 -3.84 7.64
CA ALA A 32 7.10 -2.92 8.79
C ALA A 32 8.43 -2.87 9.58
N ALA A 33 9.30 -3.87 9.45
CA ALA A 33 10.62 -3.90 10.09
C ALA A 33 11.68 -3.01 9.38
N ALA A 34 11.41 -2.52 8.17
CA ALA A 34 12.35 -1.69 7.43
C ALA A 34 12.49 -0.29 8.06
N THR A 35 13.69 0.00 8.54
CA THR A 35 14.14 1.29 9.11
C THR A 35 15.21 1.98 8.23
N GLY A 36 15.76 1.25 7.26
CA GLY A 36 16.74 1.75 6.28
C GLY A 36 18.03 2.27 6.91
N GLY A 37 18.55 3.36 6.35
CA GLY A 37 19.72 4.09 6.82
C GLY A 37 19.45 5.10 7.94
N GLY A 38 18.22 5.12 8.48
CA GLY A 38 17.78 6.08 9.49
C GLY A 38 17.42 7.47 8.94
N THR A 39 17.16 8.41 9.84
CA THR A 39 16.82 9.80 9.50
C THR A 39 18.01 10.50 8.82
N PRO A 40 17.79 11.25 7.72
CA PRO A 40 18.85 12.01 7.06
C PRO A 40 19.51 13.06 7.97
N THR A 41 20.83 13.07 8.02
CA THR A 41 21.71 14.03 8.71
C THR A 41 22.94 14.30 7.84
N SER A 42 23.68 15.38 8.12
CA SER A 42 24.94 15.66 7.43
C SER A 42 26.01 14.57 7.61
N ALA A 43 25.90 13.72 8.63
CA ALA A 43 26.87 12.68 8.95
C ALA A 43 26.58 11.33 8.27
N ASN A 44 25.34 11.09 7.83
CA ASN A 44 24.92 9.81 7.24
C ASN A 44 24.36 9.92 5.81
N THR A 45 24.34 11.12 5.24
CA THR A 45 23.66 11.41 3.97
C THR A 45 24.65 11.87 2.90
N VAL A 46 24.55 11.27 1.71
CA VAL A 46 25.27 11.66 0.50
C VAL A 46 24.29 12.02 -0.61
N THR A 47 24.61 13.04 -1.41
CA THR A 47 23.86 13.38 -2.63
C THR A 47 24.61 12.90 -3.86
N VAL A 48 23.90 12.25 -4.78
CA VAL A 48 24.43 11.71 -6.03
C VAL A 48 23.65 12.27 -7.23
N ASP A 49 24.37 12.63 -8.29
CA ASP A 49 23.87 13.28 -9.50
C ASP A 49 24.41 12.63 -10.79
N THR A 50 25.20 11.57 -10.63
CA THR A 50 25.89 10.86 -11.70
C THR A 50 25.95 9.38 -11.34
N TYR A 51 26.02 8.53 -12.36
CA TYR A 51 26.04 7.08 -12.16
C TYR A 51 27.28 6.62 -11.36
N ALA A 52 28.44 7.25 -11.58
CA ALA A 52 29.65 6.95 -10.82
C ALA A 52 29.46 7.20 -9.32
N LYS A 53 28.90 8.36 -8.93
CA LYS A 53 28.63 8.68 -7.53
C LYS A 53 27.57 7.75 -6.94
N LEU A 54 26.50 7.46 -7.69
CA LEU A 54 25.45 6.51 -7.27
C LEU A 54 26.05 5.14 -6.97
N LYS A 55 26.85 4.59 -7.89
CA LYS A 55 27.47 3.27 -7.73
C LYS A 55 28.42 3.23 -6.53
N THR A 56 29.20 4.28 -6.31
CA THR A 56 30.06 4.41 -5.12
C THR A 56 29.22 4.43 -3.84
N ALA A 57 28.14 5.22 -3.79
CA ALA A 57 27.29 5.32 -2.61
C ALA A 57 26.55 4.01 -2.30
N LEU A 58 26.04 3.32 -3.32
CA LEU A 58 25.34 2.03 -3.18
C LEU A 58 26.25 0.95 -2.59
N THR A 59 27.52 0.93 -2.99
CA THR A 59 28.50 -0.09 -2.56
C THR A 59 29.23 0.28 -1.27
N ALA A 60 29.18 1.53 -0.85
CA ALA A 60 29.84 2.00 0.37
C ALA A 60 29.16 1.42 1.62
N THR A 61 29.96 0.90 2.56
CA THR A 61 29.49 0.38 3.86
C THR A 61 29.59 1.41 4.99
N THR A 62 30.12 2.60 4.71
CA THR A 62 30.28 3.66 5.71
C THR A 62 28.94 4.32 6.04
N THR A 63 28.80 4.77 7.29
CA THR A 63 27.58 5.47 7.76
C THR A 63 27.27 6.71 6.94
N ALA A 64 28.29 7.42 6.42
CA ALA A 64 28.13 8.58 5.55
C ALA A 64 27.32 8.33 4.26
N ASN A 65 27.14 7.06 3.89
CA ASN A 65 26.36 6.65 2.72
C ASN A 65 25.11 5.85 3.10
N SER A 66 24.70 5.83 4.37
CA SER A 66 23.50 5.11 4.81
C SER A 66 22.23 5.68 4.18
N VAL A 67 22.19 7.01 3.97
CA VAL A 67 21.14 7.69 3.21
C VAL A 67 21.73 8.24 1.90
N ILE A 68 21.11 7.91 0.77
CA ILE A 68 21.53 8.32 -0.57
C ILE A 68 20.42 9.19 -1.17
N LEU A 69 20.70 10.47 -1.39
CA LEU A 69 19.81 11.38 -2.10
C LEU A 69 20.16 11.38 -3.58
N VAL A 70 19.22 10.97 -4.43
CA VAL A 70 19.36 11.02 -5.89
C VAL A 70 18.86 12.37 -6.39
N SER A 71 19.69 13.09 -7.14
CA SER A 71 19.35 14.41 -7.70
C SER A 71 19.33 14.35 -9.22
N GLY A 72 18.25 14.85 -9.82
CA GLY A 72 18.10 14.92 -11.27
C GLY A 72 17.95 13.55 -11.95
N ILE A 73 18.26 13.51 -13.24
CA ILE A 73 18.19 12.29 -14.05
C ILE A 73 19.59 11.68 -14.13
N ILE A 74 19.74 10.45 -13.65
CA ILE A 74 20.96 9.67 -13.75
C ILE A 74 20.75 8.57 -14.79
N ASP A 75 21.43 8.69 -15.92
CA ASP A 75 21.59 7.59 -16.87
C ASP A 75 22.50 6.52 -16.25
N CYS A 76 21.93 5.36 -15.96
CA CYS A 76 22.60 4.27 -15.27
C CYS A 76 22.64 3.01 -16.13
N SER A 77 23.72 2.24 -15.97
CA SER A 77 23.74 0.84 -16.37
C SER A 77 23.23 -0.03 -15.23
N TYR A 78 22.83 -1.26 -15.56
CA TYR A 78 22.43 -2.26 -14.58
C TYR A 78 23.45 -2.41 -13.45
N THR A 79 22.99 -2.25 -12.21
CA THR A 79 23.80 -2.39 -11.00
C THR A 79 23.24 -3.49 -10.11
N SER A 80 24.06 -4.50 -9.85
CA SER A 80 23.78 -5.53 -8.84
C SER A 80 24.55 -5.21 -7.57
N VAL A 81 23.87 -5.13 -6.43
CA VAL A 81 24.47 -4.69 -5.17
C VAL A 81 23.79 -5.34 -3.96
N THR A 82 24.59 -5.61 -2.92
CA THR A 82 24.08 -5.99 -1.61
C THR A 82 23.87 -4.72 -0.78
N LEU A 83 22.65 -4.48 -0.30
CA LEU A 83 22.29 -3.29 0.47
C LEU A 83 21.91 -3.68 1.89
N ASN A 84 22.57 -3.06 2.88
CA ASN A 84 22.26 -3.28 4.30
C ASN A 84 22.14 -1.94 5.03
N ASN A 85 21.00 -1.72 5.69
CA ASN A 85 20.70 -0.48 6.40
C ASN A 85 20.86 0.75 5.49
N LYS A 86 20.16 0.73 4.35
CA LYS A 86 20.24 1.75 3.31
C LYS A 86 18.89 2.41 3.08
N THR A 87 18.90 3.73 2.93
CA THR A 87 17.75 4.51 2.46
C THR A 87 18.15 5.24 1.19
N ILE A 88 17.42 5.03 0.10
CA ILE A 88 17.59 5.73 -1.17
C ILE A 88 16.37 6.64 -1.35
N ILE A 89 16.58 7.95 -1.52
CA ILE A 89 15.50 8.93 -1.67
C ILE A 89 15.76 9.75 -2.93
N GLY A 90 14.79 9.80 -3.83
CA GLY A 90 14.82 10.77 -4.92
C GLY A 90 14.44 12.16 -4.43
N LEU A 91 15.24 13.16 -4.78
CA LEU A 91 14.79 14.55 -4.75
C LEU A 91 13.65 14.74 -5.78
N PRO A 92 12.84 15.82 -5.71
CA PRO A 92 11.74 16.02 -6.65
C PRO A 92 12.17 15.89 -8.12
N GLY A 93 11.50 15.01 -8.86
CA GLY A 93 11.82 14.70 -10.26
C GLY A 93 13.04 13.81 -10.48
N ALA A 94 13.65 13.26 -9.43
CA ALA A 94 14.80 12.38 -9.54
C ALA A 94 14.45 11.08 -10.27
N LYS A 95 15.33 10.66 -11.16
CA LYS A 95 15.11 9.52 -12.03
C LYS A 95 16.39 8.70 -12.19
N LEU A 96 16.28 7.39 -12.05
CA LEU A 96 17.25 6.43 -12.56
C LEU A 96 16.75 5.93 -13.91
N ARG A 97 17.53 6.14 -14.96
CA ARG A 97 17.12 5.85 -16.33
C ARG A 97 18.09 4.89 -17.00
N ASN A 98 17.55 3.82 -17.58
CA ASN A 98 18.27 2.99 -18.53
C ASN A 98 17.37 2.76 -19.76
N VAL A 99 17.67 3.48 -20.84
CA VAL A 99 16.89 3.42 -22.10
C VAL A 99 17.60 2.61 -23.20
N GLN A 100 18.54 1.74 -22.82
CA GLN A 100 19.27 0.92 -23.78
C GLN A 100 18.41 -0.23 -24.31
N ILE A 101 18.15 -0.22 -25.62
CA ILE A 101 17.47 -1.27 -26.37
C ILE A 101 18.00 -1.30 -27.80
N THR A 102 18.11 -2.49 -28.39
CA THR A 102 18.68 -2.69 -29.73
C THR A 102 17.73 -3.52 -30.57
N VAL A 103 17.19 -2.90 -31.62
CA VAL A 103 16.34 -3.56 -32.63
C VAL A 103 16.76 -3.03 -34.01
N THR A 104 17.64 -3.78 -34.67
CA THR A 104 18.24 -3.41 -35.97
C THR A 104 17.58 -4.11 -37.15
N SER A 105 16.69 -5.07 -36.89
CA SER A 105 15.98 -5.85 -37.91
C SER A 105 14.51 -6.08 -37.53
N ASN A 106 13.67 -6.40 -38.52
CA ASN A 106 12.26 -6.74 -38.34
C ASN A 106 11.91 -8.01 -39.15
N PRO A 107 11.60 -9.16 -38.52
CA PRO A 107 11.54 -9.36 -37.06
C PRO A 107 12.92 -9.19 -36.39
N PRO A 108 12.97 -8.87 -35.08
CA PRO A 108 14.23 -8.73 -34.35
C PRO A 108 15.11 -9.98 -34.47
N SER A 109 16.42 -9.77 -34.61
CA SER A 109 17.41 -10.84 -34.71
C SER A 109 17.76 -11.41 -33.34
N ALA A 110 18.39 -12.59 -33.31
CA ALA A 110 18.96 -13.14 -32.08
C ALA A 110 20.00 -12.19 -31.43
N SER A 111 20.74 -11.42 -32.24
CA SER A 111 21.69 -10.41 -31.75
C SER A 111 20.99 -9.18 -31.16
N ASP A 112 19.87 -8.76 -31.73
CA ASP A 112 19.02 -7.69 -31.17
C ASP A 112 18.53 -8.09 -29.78
N CYS A 113 18.03 -9.33 -29.65
CA CYS A 113 17.54 -9.88 -28.39
C CYS A 113 18.65 -9.96 -27.33
N THR A 114 19.79 -10.58 -27.69
CA THR A 114 20.93 -10.76 -26.78
C THR A 114 21.47 -9.42 -26.27
N THR A 115 21.62 -8.44 -27.17
CA THR A 115 22.15 -7.12 -26.83
C THR A 115 21.18 -6.34 -25.95
N SER A 116 19.88 -6.40 -26.27
CA SER A 116 18.83 -5.76 -25.47
C SER A 116 18.76 -6.34 -24.05
N SER A 117 18.75 -7.67 -23.92
CA SER A 117 18.76 -8.35 -22.62
C SER A 117 19.96 -7.93 -21.78
N ALA A 118 21.18 -7.99 -22.33
CA ALA A 118 22.41 -7.68 -21.60
C ALA A 118 22.49 -6.25 -21.05
N ASN A 119 21.92 -5.30 -21.79
CA ASN A 119 21.98 -3.87 -21.49
C ASN A 119 20.81 -3.37 -20.62
N SER A 120 19.73 -4.14 -20.52
CA SER A 120 18.53 -3.74 -19.78
C SER A 120 18.70 -3.74 -18.26
N GLY A 121 17.69 -3.17 -17.60
CA GLY A 121 17.54 -3.12 -16.14
C GLY A 121 18.34 -2.02 -15.45
N ILE A 122 17.94 -1.68 -14.21
CA ILE A 122 18.55 -0.56 -13.47
C ILE A 122 19.21 -1.05 -12.18
N LEU A 123 18.45 -1.64 -11.27
CA LEU A 123 18.96 -2.03 -9.95
C LEU A 123 18.52 -3.44 -9.56
N TYR A 124 19.47 -4.24 -9.08
CA TYR A 124 19.22 -5.54 -8.49
C TYR A 124 19.77 -5.61 -7.07
N ILE A 125 18.85 -5.72 -6.11
CA ILE A 125 19.14 -5.92 -4.69
C ILE A 125 19.39 -7.42 -4.47
N LYS A 126 20.65 -7.77 -4.25
CA LYS A 126 21.10 -9.17 -4.14
C LYS A 126 20.59 -9.88 -2.88
N PRO A 127 20.61 -11.22 -2.85
CA PRO A 127 20.52 -12.01 -1.62
C PRO A 127 21.47 -11.51 -0.54
N GLY A 128 21.01 -11.59 0.71
CA GLY A 128 21.75 -11.09 1.88
C GLY A 128 21.66 -9.57 2.07
N SER A 129 20.88 -8.88 1.24
CA SER A 129 20.46 -7.50 1.52
C SER A 129 19.36 -7.50 2.57
N LYS A 130 19.40 -6.54 3.50
CA LYS A 130 18.44 -6.42 4.58
C LYS A 130 18.21 -4.96 4.96
N ASN A 131 16.98 -4.63 5.35
CA ASN A 131 16.65 -3.32 5.91
C ASN A 131 16.93 -2.19 4.91
N VAL A 132 16.16 -2.17 3.82
CA VAL A 132 16.34 -1.23 2.71
C VAL A 132 15.06 -0.44 2.49
N ILE A 133 15.19 0.88 2.38
CA ILE A 133 14.12 1.80 2.03
C ILE A 133 14.46 2.47 0.70
N ILE A 134 13.51 2.51 -0.24
CA ILE A 134 13.60 3.28 -1.49
C ILE A 134 12.38 4.18 -1.59
N ARG A 135 12.57 5.49 -1.72
CA ARG A 135 11.48 6.47 -1.77
C ARG A 135 11.61 7.52 -2.86
N ASN A 136 10.47 7.99 -3.34
CA ASN A 136 10.35 9.17 -4.21
C ASN A 136 11.21 9.12 -5.47
N LEU A 137 11.33 7.96 -6.11
CA LEU A 137 12.25 7.75 -7.23
C LEU A 137 11.52 7.24 -8.46
N ILE A 138 11.86 7.79 -9.62
CA ILE A 138 11.37 7.29 -10.91
C ILE A 138 12.40 6.32 -11.48
N PHE A 139 11.96 5.11 -11.82
CA PHE A 139 12.72 4.14 -12.60
C PHE A 139 12.17 4.17 -14.04
N GLU A 140 13.01 4.54 -15.00
CA GLU A 140 12.63 4.59 -16.42
C GLU A 140 13.46 3.59 -17.24
N GLY A 141 12.78 2.57 -17.76
CA GLY A 141 13.35 1.55 -18.63
C GLY A 141 13.22 1.89 -20.12
N PRO A 142 13.71 1.00 -21.00
CA PRO A 142 13.76 1.25 -22.44
C PRO A 142 12.43 1.01 -23.17
N GLY A 143 11.46 0.33 -22.55
CA GLY A 143 10.25 -0.18 -23.19
C GLY A 143 10.21 -1.71 -23.20
N ALA A 144 9.00 -2.27 -23.17
CA ALA A 144 8.78 -3.71 -23.08
C ALA A 144 9.22 -4.44 -24.35
N PHE A 145 10.11 -5.42 -24.20
CA PHE A 145 10.60 -6.27 -25.28
C PHE A 145 10.98 -7.62 -24.68
N ASP A 146 10.24 -8.67 -25.03
CA ASP A 146 10.38 -9.99 -24.38
C ASP A 146 11.65 -10.71 -24.85
N VAL A 147 12.77 -10.44 -24.17
CA VAL A 147 14.09 -11.00 -24.52
C VAL A 147 14.78 -11.64 -23.32
N ASP A 148 14.02 -12.02 -22.29
CA ASP A 148 14.54 -12.44 -20.99
C ASP A 148 15.55 -11.41 -20.46
N GLY A 149 15.11 -10.15 -20.43
CA GLY A 149 15.91 -9.01 -20.01
C GLY A 149 16.03 -8.91 -18.50
N ARG A 150 16.22 -7.69 -18.02
CA ARG A 150 16.29 -7.35 -16.61
C ARG A 150 15.25 -6.28 -16.29
N ASP A 151 14.79 -6.32 -15.06
CA ASP A 151 13.75 -5.45 -14.55
C ASP A 151 14.29 -4.04 -14.26
N ASN A 152 13.39 -3.06 -14.19
CA ASN A 152 13.74 -1.77 -13.61
C ASN A 152 14.28 -1.96 -12.18
N LEU A 153 13.56 -2.70 -11.34
CA LEU A 153 14.05 -3.12 -10.02
C LEU A 153 13.81 -4.62 -9.83
N THR A 154 14.82 -5.31 -9.32
CA THR A 154 14.67 -6.69 -8.82
C THR A 154 15.14 -6.74 -7.37
N SER A 155 14.38 -7.41 -6.50
CA SER A 155 14.77 -7.62 -5.09
C SER A 155 14.84 -9.09 -4.70
N GLU A 156 15.92 -9.45 -4.02
CA GLU A 156 16.10 -10.67 -3.24
C GLU A 156 16.48 -10.33 -1.77
N GLY A 157 16.17 -9.11 -1.33
CA GLY A 157 16.43 -8.64 0.03
C GLY A 157 15.26 -8.88 0.98
N THR A 158 15.53 -8.79 2.29
CA THR A 158 14.53 -8.91 3.35
C THR A 158 14.33 -7.61 4.11
N ASP A 159 13.14 -7.38 4.66
CA ASP A 159 12.77 -6.14 5.35
C ASP A 159 12.95 -4.93 4.42
N ILE A 160 12.15 -4.91 3.36
CA ILE A 160 12.22 -3.94 2.27
C ILE A 160 10.98 -3.05 2.27
N TRP A 161 11.20 -1.74 2.08
CA TRP A 161 10.12 -0.79 1.85
C TRP A 161 10.38 0.07 0.62
N VAL A 162 9.52 -0.05 -0.38
CA VAL A 162 9.54 0.78 -1.59
C VAL A 162 8.30 1.65 -1.59
N ASP A 163 8.47 2.96 -1.48
CA ASP A 163 7.37 3.89 -1.27
C ASP A 163 7.41 5.10 -2.19
N HIS A 164 6.27 5.51 -2.76
CA HIS A 164 6.22 6.67 -3.66
C HIS A 164 7.23 6.57 -4.81
N CYS A 165 7.42 5.39 -5.39
CA CYS A 165 8.24 5.24 -6.58
C CYS A 165 7.35 5.14 -7.82
N GLU A 166 7.87 5.60 -8.96
CA GLU A 166 7.21 5.41 -10.24
C GLU A 166 8.07 4.51 -11.14
N PHE A 167 7.50 3.44 -11.66
CA PHE A 167 8.15 2.50 -12.56
C PHE A 167 7.55 2.62 -13.95
N GLN A 168 8.41 2.97 -14.91
CA GLN A 168 8.04 3.23 -16.29
C GLN A 168 8.81 2.28 -17.20
N ASP A 169 8.11 1.61 -18.11
CA ASP A 169 8.71 1.01 -19.30
C ASP A 169 9.80 -0.05 -19.04
N GLY A 170 9.63 -0.91 -18.05
CA GLY A 170 10.52 -2.07 -17.85
C GLY A 170 10.65 -2.93 -19.12
N MET A 171 11.86 -3.41 -19.43
CA MET A 171 12.06 -4.31 -20.58
C MET A 171 11.42 -5.68 -20.33
N ASP A 172 11.78 -6.26 -19.18
CA ASP A 172 11.13 -7.43 -18.60
C ASP A 172 10.06 -6.95 -17.60
N GLY A 173 10.35 -7.00 -16.29
CA GLY A 173 9.51 -6.44 -15.22
C GLY A 173 9.74 -4.95 -14.93
N ASN A 174 8.75 -4.34 -14.28
CA ASN A 174 8.91 -3.07 -13.57
C ASN A 174 9.52 -3.30 -12.17
N PHE A 175 8.93 -4.20 -11.37
CA PHE A 175 9.50 -4.54 -10.05
C PHE A 175 9.25 -6.00 -9.66
N ASP A 176 10.30 -6.81 -9.76
CA ASP A 176 10.26 -8.23 -9.42
C ASP A 176 10.83 -8.51 -8.02
N ASN A 177 10.19 -9.45 -7.32
CA ASN A 177 10.61 -9.95 -6.01
C ASN A 177 10.76 -11.48 -6.08
N LYS A 178 11.97 -11.99 -5.88
CA LYS A 178 12.28 -13.41 -6.12
C LYS A 178 13.30 -13.96 -5.14
N GLY A 179 13.74 -15.20 -5.33
CA GLY A 179 14.85 -15.79 -4.58
C GLY A 179 14.66 -15.66 -3.07
N ALA A 180 15.62 -15.00 -2.40
CA ALA A 180 15.62 -14.82 -0.95
C ALA A 180 14.75 -13.66 -0.42
N CYS A 181 13.93 -13.01 -1.26
CA CYS A 181 13.09 -11.90 -0.84
C CYS A 181 12.03 -12.31 0.19
N ASP A 182 11.83 -11.51 1.24
CA ASP A 182 10.71 -11.65 2.18
C ASP A 182 10.46 -10.33 2.92
N ASN A 183 9.36 -10.21 3.66
CA ASN A 183 9.00 -9.04 4.47
C ASN A 183 9.09 -7.73 3.68
N THR A 184 8.27 -7.59 2.64
CA THR A 184 8.31 -6.44 1.73
C THR A 184 7.00 -5.66 1.76
N THR A 185 7.10 -4.33 1.89
CA THR A 185 6.00 -3.40 1.65
C THR A 185 6.31 -2.56 0.42
N ILE A 186 5.36 -2.50 -0.50
CA ILE A 186 5.35 -1.65 -1.68
C ILE A 186 4.14 -0.72 -1.52
N SER A 187 4.38 0.57 -1.31
CA SER A 187 3.31 1.50 -0.99
C SER A 187 3.33 2.75 -1.86
N TRP A 188 2.16 3.25 -2.25
CA TRP A 188 2.06 4.47 -3.06
C TRP A 188 2.93 4.45 -4.32
N CYS A 189 3.23 3.27 -4.85
CA CYS A 189 4.01 3.14 -6.07
C CYS A 189 3.09 3.18 -7.28
N LYS A 190 3.55 3.81 -8.36
CA LYS A 190 2.86 3.83 -9.64
C LYS A 190 3.63 3.00 -10.65
N PHE A 191 2.90 2.16 -11.37
CA PHE A 191 3.42 1.31 -12.42
C PHE A 191 2.75 1.67 -13.74
N THR A 192 3.52 1.85 -14.81
CA THR A 192 2.99 2.25 -16.11
C THR A 192 3.92 1.83 -17.25
N TYR A 193 3.36 1.78 -18.46
CA TYR A 193 4.13 1.69 -19.69
C TYR A 193 3.67 2.81 -20.63
N LEU A 194 4.58 3.71 -20.92
CA LEU A 194 4.39 4.88 -21.78
C LEU A 194 4.84 4.57 -23.22
N LYS A 195 5.66 3.54 -23.41
CA LYS A 195 6.19 3.09 -24.71
C LYS A 195 5.40 1.87 -25.23
N PRO A 196 5.22 1.74 -26.56
CA PRO A 196 4.65 0.53 -27.14
C PRO A 196 5.56 -0.67 -26.90
N ALA A 197 4.98 -1.85 -26.75
CA ALA A 197 5.75 -3.09 -26.69
C ALA A 197 6.34 -3.45 -28.06
N ILE A 198 7.48 -4.13 -28.05
CA ILE A 198 8.16 -4.64 -29.24
C ILE A 198 7.86 -6.13 -29.38
N ALA A 199 7.33 -6.51 -30.54
CA ALA A 199 6.99 -7.90 -30.88
C ALA A 199 8.21 -8.70 -31.39
N GLY A 200 8.11 -10.03 -31.38
CA GLY A 200 9.11 -10.93 -31.96
C GLY A 200 10.40 -11.10 -31.13
N GLY A 201 10.36 -10.78 -29.83
CA GLY A 201 11.45 -11.07 -28.91
C GLY A 201 11.58 -12.56 -28.61
N SER A 202 12.76 -12.98 -28.13
CA SER A 202 13.09 -14.38 -27.88
C SER A 202 12.28 -15.05 -26.77
N GLY A 203 11.69 -14.29 -25.83
CA GLY A 203 10.85 -14.83 -24.75
C GLY A 203 9.42 -15.19 -25.18
N GLY A 204 9.00 -14.75 -26.37
CA GLY A 204 7.79 -15.23 -27.05
C GLY A 204 6.52 -14.40 -26.84
N SER A 205 6.51 -13.40 -25.97
CA SER A 205 5.43 -12.42 -25.85
C SER A 205 5.61 -11.27 -26.84
N ASN A 206 4.55 -10.94 -27.58
CA ASN A 206 4.51 -9.74 -28.42
C ASN A 206 4.13 -8.47 -27.64
N ASP A 207 3.70 -8.62 -26.39
CA ASP A 207 3.31 -7.51 -25.52
C ASP A 207 3.71 -7.83 -24.07
N HIS A 208 4.99 -7.61 -23.76
CA HIS A 208 5.61 -7.94 -22.48
C HIS A 208 5.52 -6.81 -21.45
N ARG A 209 4.42 -6.05 -21.46
CA ARG A 209 4.19 -5.00 -20.45
C ARG A 209 3.74 -5.62 -19.12
N PHE A 210 4.57 -6.52 -18.60
CA PHE A 210 4.34 -7.37 -17.44
C PHE A 210 5.02 -6.76 -16.21
N THR A 211 4.24 -6.32 -15.23
CA THR A 211 4.75 -5.36 -14.24
C THR A 211 5.54 -6.00 -13.09
N ASP A 212 4.91 -6.88 -12.30
CA ASP A 212 5.46 -7.37 -11.04
C ASP A 212 5.37 -8.90 -10.94
N LEU A 213 6.51 -9.58 -11.02
CA LEU A 213 6.61 -11.02 -10.74
C LEU A 213 7.06 -11.26 -9.29
N ILE A 214 6.36 -12.18 -8.63
CA ILE A 214 6.68 -12.64 -7.28
C ILE A 214 6.93 -14.15 -7.33
N GLY A 215 8.17 -14.56 -7.08
CA GLY A 215 8.60 -15.95 -7.26
C GLY A 215 8.75 -16.32 -8.74
N SER A 216 10.00 -16.47 -9.17
CA SER A 216 10.36 -16.69 -10.58
C SER A 216 9.95 -18.07 -11.12
N SER A 217 9.69 -19.04 -10.24
CA SER A 217 9.24 -20.38 -10.60
C SER A 217 8.41 -21.03 -9.48
N SER A 218 7.80 -22.19 -9.75
CA SER A 218 7.06 -22.96 -8.74
C SER A 218 7.95 -23.43 -7.58
N THR A 219 9.25 -23.55 -7.80
CA THR A 219 10.27 -23.96 -6.82
C THR A 219 11.09 -22.80 -6.28
N ASP A 220 10.79 -21.55 -6.67
CA ASP A 220 11.46 -20.36 -6.15
C ASP A 220 10.67 -19.82 -4.96
N PHE A 221 11.30 -19.81 -3.79
CA PHE A 221 10.72 -19.34 -2.54
C PHE A 221 11.83 -18.99 -1.54
N PRO A 222 11.59 -18.03 -0.62
CA PRO A 222 12.60 -17.64 0.34
C PRO A 222 12.84 -18.74 1.37
N SER A 223 14.09 -18.87 1.81
CA SER A 223 14.51 -19.87 2.79
C SER A 223 14.29 -19.45 4.25
N SER A 224 13.84 -18.22 4.55
CA SER A 224 13.93 -17.63 5.91
C SER A 224 12.75 -17.87 6.88
N ASP A 225 13.15 -18.29 8.08
CA ASP A 225 12.71 -18.11 9.49
C ASP A 225 11.26 -17.82 9.94
N THR A 226 10.33 -17.35 9.10
CA THR A 226 8.93 -17.06 9.51
C THR A 226 8.02 -18.30 9.52
N GLY A 227 8.60 -19.48 9.27
CA GLY A 227 7.96 -20.80 9.45
C GLY A 227 7.28 -21.39 8.22
N LEU A 228 6.89 -20.58 7.22
CA LEU A 228 6.24 -21.09 5.99
C LEU A 228 7.15 -21.11 4.76
N GLY A 229 8.17 -20.24 4.70
CA GLY A 229 9.08 -20.11 3.55
C GLY A 229 8.34 -19.62 2.30
N ARG A 230 7.65 -18.48 2.43
CA ARG A 230 6.81 -17.84 1.40
C ARG A 230 7.18 -16.37 1.29
N TYR A 231 6.95 -15.76 0.13
CA TYR A 231 7.10 -14.31 -0.05
C TYR A 231 5.98 -13.58 0.69
N SER A 232 6.29 -12.82 1.74
CA SER A 232 5.33 -12.00 2.47
C SER A 232 5.37 -10.57 1.94
N ILE A 233 4.41 -10.19 1.09
CA ILE A 233 4.42 -8.90 0.36
C ILE A 233 3.12 -8.14 0.51
N THR A 234 3.22 -6.86 0.87
CA THR A 234 2.09 -5.92 0.92
C THR A 234 2.19 -4.92 -0.22
N PHE A 235 1.15 -4.82 -1.05
CA PHE A 235 0.91 -3.68 -1.94
C PHE A 235 -0.14 -2.78 -1.31
N LYS A 236 0.19 -1.53 -1.07
CA LYS A 236 -0.72 -0.57 -0.43
C LYS A 236 -0.81 0.72 -1.24
N ASN A 237 -2.02 1.20 -1.54
CA ASN A 237 -2.22 2.46 -2.27
C ASN A 237 -1.46 2.53 -3.61
N CYS A 238 -1.17 1.38 -4.23
CA CYS A 238 -0.42 1.33 -5.48
C CYS A 238 -1.33 1.56 -6.68
N TYR A 239 -0.77 2.12 -7.75
CA TYR A 239 -1.48 2.39 -8.99
C TYR A 239 -0.87 1.60 -10.15
N TRP A 240 -1.60 0.61 -10.68
CA TRP A 240 -1.33 0.04 -11.99
C TRP A 240 -2.07 0.83 -13.06
N ALA A 241 -1.33 1.72 -13.72
CA ALA A 241 -1.84 2.70 -14.65
C ALA A 241 -1.86 2.19 -16.09
N ASP A 242 -2.19 3.09 -17.02
CA ASP A 242 -2.27 2.74 -18.43
C ASP A 242 -0.94 2.19 -18.96
N GLY A 243 -1.06 1.29 -19.93
CA GLY A 243 0.05 0.53 -20.48
C GLY A 243 0.37 -0.77 -19.75
N CYS A 244 0.01 -0.95 -18.46
CA CYS A 244 0.16 -2.23 -17.79
C CYS A 244 -0.71 -3.31 -18.45
N LYS A 245 -0.11 -4.45 -18.84
CA LYS A 245 -0.76 -5.55 -19.54
C LYS A 245 -1.06 -6.72 -18.62
N GLU A 246 -0.05 -7.30 -17.96
CA GLU A 246 -0.24 -8.39 -16.99
C GLU A 246 0.66 -8.25 -15.75
N ARG A 247 0.53 -9.19 -14.81
CA ARG A 247 1.33 -9.33 -13.60
C ARG A 247 1.21 -8.11 -12.68
N MET A 248 0.02 -7.88 -12.14
CA MET A 248 -0.28 -6.77 -11.23
C MET A 248 -0.81 -7.23 -9.84
N PRO A 249 -0.14 -8.14 -9.11
CA PRO A 249 1.07 -8.89 -9.45
C PRO A 249 0.76 -10.29 -10.05
N ARG A 250 1.81 -10.99 -10.53
CA ARG A 250 1.78 -12.45 -10.75
C ARG A 250 2.63 -13.14 -9.69
N ALA A 251 2.06 -14.06 -8.91
CA ALA A 251 2.73 -14.62 -7.75
C ALA A 251 2.68 -16.14 -7.62
N ARG A 252 3.73 -16.70 -7.02
CA ARG A 252 3.86 -18.08 -6.55
C ARG A 252 4.45 -18.09 -5.14
N ASN A 253 4.18 -19.14 -4.37
CA ASN A 253 4.79 -19.32 -3.05
C ASN A 253 4.66 -18.09 -2.14
N ALA A 254 3.54 -17.35 -2.23
CA ALA A 254 3.46 -15.99 -1.68
C ALA A 254 2.24 -15.78 -0.77
N GLU A 255 2.42 -15.06 0.32
CA GLU A 255 1.35 -14.45 1.11
C GLU A 255 1.27 -12.96 0.78
N LEU A 256 0.18 -12.57 0.12
CA LEU A 256 -0.03 -11.22 -0.38
C LEU A 256 -1.12 -10.49 0.38
N HIS A 257 -0.89 -9.21 0.63
CA HIS A 257 -1.91 -8.24 0.99
C HIS A 257 -1.96 -7.13 -0.05
N ILE A 258 -3.12 -6.92 -0.70
CA ILE A 258 -3.35 -5.83 -1.65
C ILE A 258 -4.41 -4.92 -1.05
N LEU A 259 -4.00 -3.74 -0.61
CA LEU A 259 -4.83 -2.80 0.13
C LEU A 259 -4.95 -1.48 -0.61
N ASN A 260 -6.18 -1.01 -0.87
CA ASN A 260 -6.44 0.31 -1.44
C ASN A 260 -5.72 0.62 -2.76
N CYS A 261 -5.44 -0.41 -3.55
CA CYS A 261 -4.81 -0.22 -4.84
C CYS A 261 -5.82 0.19 -5.92
N TYR A 262 -5.31 0.75 -7.01
CA TYR A 262 -6.11 1.20 -8.15
C TYR A 262 -5.59 0.56 -9.44
N TYR A 263 -6.51 -0.01 -10.22
CA TYR A 263 -6.21 -0.65 -11.50
C TYR A 263 -6.98 0.04 -12.62
N ASN A 264 -6.27 0.72 -13.51
CA ASN A 264 -6.90 1.45 -14.62
C ASN A 264 -5.98 1.47 -15.85
N THR A 265 -6.18 0.48 -16.72
CA THR A 265 -5.43 0.30 -17.97
C THR A 265 -6.37 0.10 -19.16
N ASN A 266 -6.03 0.70 -20.31
CA ASN A 266 -6.75 0.55 -21.57
C ASN A 266 -6.24 -0.63 -22.40
N VAL A 267 -5.22 -1.34 -21.94
CA VAL A 267 -4.61 -2.42 -22.71
C VAL A 267 -5.59 -3.58 -22.87
N SER A 268 -5.87 -3.94 -24.12
CA SER A 268 -6.74 -5.07 -24.47
C SER A 268 -6.23 -6.37 -23.87
N GLY A 269 -7.12 -7.20 -23.31
CA GLY A 269 -6.75 -8.47 -22.68
C GLY A 269 -5.83 -8.33 -21.47
N SER A 270 -5.88 -7.20 -20.76
CA SER A 270 -5.12 -7.00 -19.53
C SER A 270 -5.56 -7.96 -18.42
N LEU A 271 -4.62 -8.36 -17.57
CA LEU A 271 -4.83 -9.25 -16.42
C LEU A 271 -4.19 -8.64 -15.17
N ALA A 272 -4.98 -8.34 -14.15
CA ALA A 272 -4.46 -7.84 -12.90
C ALA A 272 -3.73 -8.94 -12.11
N ILE A 273 -4.45 -9.75 -11.34
CA ILE A 273 -3.85 -10.67 -10.38
C ILE A 273 -3.72 -12.08 -10.99
N GLY A 274 -2.51 -12.62 -11.06
CA GLY A 274 -2.25 -13.99 -11.51
C GLY A 274 -1.61 -14.83 -10.41
N LEU A 275 -2.29 -15.86 -9.90
CA LEU A 275 -1.75 -16.68 -8.80
C LEU A 275 -1.51 -18.12 -9.20
N GLY A 276 -0.29 -18.60 -9.04
CA GLY A 276 0.06 -20.02 -9.00
C GLY A 276 0.34 -20.47 -7.56
N GLY A 277 0.10 -21.73 -7.23
CA GLY A 277 0.35 -22.22 -5.87
C GLY A 277 1.84 -22.40 -5.60
N GLY A 278 2.55 -23.06 -6.51
CA GLY A 278 3.95 -23.45 -6.27
C GLY A 278 4.08 -24.48 -5.15
N VAL A 279 5.30 -24.73 -4.70
CA VAL A 279 5.61 -25.68 -3.61
C VAL A 279 5.00 -25.26 -2.26
N LYS A 280 4.80 -23.96 -2.06
CA LYS A 280 4.46 -23.36 -0.75
C LYS A 280 3.05 -22.79 -0.68
N ASN A 281 2.27 -22.94 -1.75
CA ASN A 281 0.95 -22.34 -1.92
C ASN A 281 0.97 -20.80 -1.95
N THR A 282 -0.11 -20.23 -2.46
CA THR A 282 -0.26 -18.77 -2.56
C THR A 282 -1.59 -18.33 -1.95
N THR A 283 -1.56 -17.24 -1.19
CA THR A 283 -2.74 -16.62 -0.57
C THR A 283 -2.68 -15.13 -0.84
N CYS A 284 -3.81 -14.54 -1.19
CA CYS A 284 -3.91 -13.11 -1.44
C CYS A 284 -5.16 -12.55 -0.78
N TYR A 285 -4.98 -11.63 0.16
CA TYR A 285 -6.08 -10.86 0.73
C TYR A 285 -6.12 -9.51 0.01
N VAL A 286 -7.20 -9.24 -0.71
CA VAL A 286 -7.42 -8.00 -1.43
C VAL A 286 -8.50 -7.22 -0.69
N GLU A 287 -8.19 -6.04 -0.19
CA GLU A 287 -9.17 -5.21 0.49
C GLU A 287 -9.20 -3.76 0.00
N ASN A 288 -10.43 -3.20 0.00
CA ASN A 288 -10.75 -1.83 -0.38
C ASN A 288 -10.05 -1.35 -1.65
N THR A 289 -9.88 -2.22 -2.64
CA THR A 289 -9.18 -1.98 -3.90
C THR A 289 -10.18 -1.74 -5.02
N ASP A 290 -9.86 -0.84 -5.96
CA ASP A 290 -10.74 -0.52 -7.09
C ASP A 290 -10.14 -1.01 -8.43
N PHE A 291 -10.83 -1.99 -9.03
CA PHE A 291 -10.54 -2.52 -10.35
C PHE A 291 -11.27 -1.73 -11.44
N ALA A 292 -11.01 -0.42 -11.51
CA ALA A 292 -11.80 0.51 -12.29
C ALA A 292 -11.84 0.19 -13.79
N LYS A 293 -10.71 -0.17 -14.37
CA LYS A 293 -10.58 -0.58 -15.77
C LYS A 293 -9.49 -1.65 -15.93
N ILE A 294 -9.93 -2.89 -16.03
CA ILE A 294 -9.07 -4.06 -16.25
C ILE A 294 -9.84 -5.12 -17.04
N GLY A 295 -9.17 -5.87 -17.91
CA GLY A 295 -9.80 -6.96 -18.66
C GLY A 295 -10.19 -8.13 -17.76
N THR A 296 -9.20 -8.71 -17.07
CA THR A 296 -9.37 -9.82 -16.13
C THR A 296 -8.83 -9.42 -14.77
N VAL A 297 -9.67 -9.50 -13.72
CA VAL A 297 -9.25 -9.18 -12.35
C VAL A 297 -8.34 -10.28 -11.78
N TYR A 298 -8.71 -11.55 -11.98
CA TYR A 298 -8.01 -12.69 -11.41
C TYR A 298 -7.92 -13.87 -12.38
N ARG A 299 -6.75 -14.52 -12.42
CA ARG A 299 -6.53 -15.80 -13.10
C ARG A 299 -5.72 -16.75 -12.21
N SER A 300 -6.17 -18.00 -12.12
CA SER A 300 -5.41 -19.09 -11.51
C SER A 300 -4.41 -19.67 -12.50
N TYR A 301 -3.21 -19.98 -12.00
CA TYR A 301 -2.13 -20.66 -12.72
C TYR A 301 -1.77 -22.01 -12.08
N ILE A 302 -2.65 -22.60 -11.26
CA ILE A 302 -2.41 -23.93 -10.64
C ILE A 302 -2.10 -25.00 -11.69
N SER A 303 -2.76 -24.95 -12.86
CA SER A 303 -2.53 -25.93 -13.93
C SER A 303 -1.10 -25.94 -14.45
N THR A 304 -0.37 -24.84 -14.32
CA THR A 304 1.03 -24.72 -14.75
C THR A 304 2.02 -24.70 -13.58
N ASP A 305 1.62 -24.16 -12.43
CA ASP A 305 2.51 -23.92 -11.28
C ASP A 305 2.35 -24.93 -10.14
N GLY A 306 1.30 -25.75 -10.18
CA GLY A 306 0.94 -26.66 -9.10
C GLY A 306 0.51 -25.95 -7.82
N GLY A 307 0.41 -26.73 -6.74
CA GLY A 307 0.02 -26.25 -5.41
C GLY A 307 -1.44 -25.80 -5.33
N THR A 308 -1.75 -25.03 -4.29
CA THR A 308 -3.08 -24.46 -4.05
C THR A 308 -3.02 -22.95 -3.97
N VAL A 309 -4.15 -22.30 -4.27
CA VAL A 309 -4.31 -20.84 -4.18
C VAL A 309 -5.55 -20.50 -3.38
N GLY A 310 -5.43 -19.46 -2.54
CA GLY A 310 -6.56 -18.76 -1.94
C GLY A 310 -6.53 -17.29 -2.31
N ILE A 311 -7.67 -16.71 -2.66
CA ILE A 311 -7.81 -15.26 -2.84
C ILE A 311 -9.15 -14.78 -2.29
N ALA A 312 -9.12 -13.73 -1.48
CA ALA A 312 -10.31 -13.09 -0.94
C ALA A 312 -10.35 -11.61 -1.34
N PHE A 313 -11.51 -11.15 -1.77
CA PHE A 313 -11.82 -9.75 -2.06
C PHE A 313 -12.80 -9.22 -1.01
N ASP A 314 -12.37 -8.22 -0.24
CA ASP A 314 -13.17 -7.57 0.81
C ASP A 314 -13.31 -6.07 0.50
N GLY A 315 -14.53 -5.53 0.54
CA GLY A 315 -14.77 -4.09 0.28
C GLY A 315 -14.27 -3.55 -1.07
N CYS A 316 -13.99 -4.40 -2.06
CA CYS A 316 -13.43 -3.99 -3.35
C CYS A 316 -14.49 -3.51 -4.34
N LEU A 317 -14.14 -2.54 -5.19
CA LEU A 317 -14.95 -2.18 -6.35
C LEU A 317 -14.52 -3.01 -7.56
N LYS A 318 -15.51 -3.63 -8.23
CA LYS A 318 -15.29 -4.49 -9.42
C LYS A 318 -14.31 -5.65 -9.17
N GLY A 319 -14.24 -6.15 -7.94
CA GLY A 319 -13.45 -7.34 -7.58
C GLY A 319 -13.98 -8.63 -8.23
N ALA A 320 -13.22 -9.71 -8.09
CA ALA A 320 -13.62 -11.04 -8.54
C ALA A 320 -14.26 -11.86 -7.39
N ALA A 321 -14.72 -13.06 -7.72
CA ALA A 321 -15.19 -14.02 -6.72
C ALA A 321 -14.01 -14.58 -5.90
N ASN A 322 -14.29 -14.87 -4.63
CA ASN A 322 -13.33 -15.49 -3.72
C ASN A 322 -13.03 -16.94 -4.13
N VAL A 323 -11.80 -17.38 -3.88
CA VAL A 323 -11.36 -18.76 -4.04
C VAL A 323 -10.71 -19.21 -2.74
N GLY A 324 -11.20 -20.32 -2.17
CA GLY A 324 -10.72 -20.82 -0.88
C GLY A 324 -10.99 -19.83 0.26
N THR A 325 -10.24 -19.99 1.35
CA THR A 325 -10.32 -19.13 2.53
C THR A 325 -8.98 -18.45 2.73
N VAL A 326 -8.99 -17.13 2.91
CA VAL A 326 -7.80 -16.33 3.21
C VAL A 326 -8.09 -15.50 4.46
N SER A 327 -7.20 -15.59 5.43
CA SER A 327 -7.29 -14.78 6.65
C SER A 327 -6.91 -13.33 6.36
N LYS A 328 -7.63 -12.41 7.00
CA LYS A 328 -7.26 -11.00 7.03
C LYS A 328 -5.90 -10.82 7.73
N PRO A 329 -4.99 -9.95 7.25
CA PRO A 329 -3.74 -9.64 7.94
C PRO A 329 -3.97 -9.10 9.36
N THR A 330 -3.03 -9.39 10.27
CA THR A 330 -3.16 -9.07 11.70
C THR A 330 -2.30 -7.90 12.18
N TYR A 331 -1.40 -7.39 11.34
CA TYR A 331 -0.65 -6.17 11.64
C TYR A 331 -1.57 -4.94 11.55
N ASN A 332 -1.20 -3.84 12.20
CA ASN A 332 -1.96 -2.59 12.13
C ASN A 332 -1.70 -1.89 10.80
N TYR A 333 -2.75 -1.33 10.21
CA TYR A 333 -2.65 -0.52 9.01
C TYR A 333 -3.82 0.46 8.90
N SER A 334 -3.59 1.53 8.15
CA SER A 334 -4.59 2.54 7.76
C SER A 334 -5.34 2.11 6.49
N VAL A 335 -6.63 2.46 6.39
CA VAL A 335 -7.48 2.08 5.26
C VAL A 335 -8.15 3.32 4.66
N LEU A 336 -8.15 3.41 3.34
CA LEU A 336 -9.02 4.33 2.59
C LEU A 336 -10.41 3.74 2.35
N PRO A 337 -11.47 4.56 2.41
CA PRO A 337 -12.73 4.21 1.77
C PRO A 337 -12.49 3.86 0.30
N VAL A 338 -13.01 2.73 -0.16
CA VAL A 338 -12.77 2.27 -1.53
C VAL A 338 -13.25 3.27 -2.59
N THR A 339 -14.28 4.07 -2.29
CA THR A 339 -14.80 5.13 -3.17
C THR A 339 -13.82 6.28 -3.37
N ASP A 340 -12.87 6.44 -2.47
CA ASP A 340 -11.91 7.53 -2.49
C ASP A 340 -10.57 7.10 -3.14
N VAL A 341 -10.35 5.79 -3.32
CA VAL A 341 -9.13 5.22 -3.90
C VAL A 341 -8.81 5.85 -5.24
N ALA A 342 -9.77 5.88 -6.17
CA ALA A 342 -9.55 6.47 -7.49
C ALA A 342 -9.14 7.95 -7.41
N THR A 343 -9.66 8.71 -6.44
CA THR A 343 -9.34 10.13 -6.28
C THR A 343 -7.93 10.33 -5.73
N TYR A 344 -7.60 9.65 -4.64
CA TYR A 344 -6.33 9.90 -3.94
C TYR A 344 -5.14 9.18 -4.57
N VAL A 345 -5.31 7.93 -5.00
CA VAL A 345 -4.20 7.16 -5.58
C VAL A 345 -3.76 7.74 -6.93
N THR A 346 -4.65 8.40 -7.67
CA THR A 346 -4.33 8.99 -8.99
C THR A 346 -3.97 10.47 -8.95
N ASP A 347 -4.01 11.12 -7.79
CA ASP A 347 -3.66 12.54 -7.69
C ASP A 347 -2.22 12.77 -8.16
N ILE A 348 -2.02 13.69 -9.09
CA ILE A 348 -0.71 13.92 -9.72
C ILE A 348 0.32 14.53 -8.75
N ASN A 349 -0.13 15.20 -7.70
CA ASN A 349 0.71 15.84 -6.70
C ASN A 349 0.71 15.09 -5.36
N CYS A 350 -0.35 14.33 -5.09
CA CYS A 350 -0.66 13.75 -3.79
C CYS A 350 -1.09 12.29 -3.87
N GLY A 351 -0.75 11.62 -4.96
CA GLY A 351 -1.07 10.22 -5.21
C GLY A 351 0.15 9.35 -5.39
N ALA A 352 -0.06 8.15 -5.93
CA ALA A 352 1.00 7.19 -6.15
C ALA A 352 2.03 7.68 -7.18
N GLY A 353 3.29 7.29 -6.98
CA GLY A 353 4.45 7.72 -7.78
C GLY A 353 5.39 8.62 -6.99
N ALA A 354 6.41 9.14 -7.66
CA ALA A 354 7.41 10.03 -7.07
C ALA A 354 6.88 11.46 -6.86
N THR A 355 5.92 11.58 -5.93
CA THR A 355 5.16 12.81 -5.65
C THR A 355 5.52 13.46 -4.31
N LEU A 356 6.43 12.87 -3.52
CA LEU A 356 6.81 13.41 -2.22
C LEU A 356 7.61 14.71 -2.35
N SER A 357 7.38 15.62 -1.40
CA SER A 357 8.20 16.83 -1.25
C SER A 357 9.44 16.50 -0.41
N VAL A 358 10.60 16.45 -1.07
CA VAL A 358 11.88 16.14 -0.42
C VAL A 358 12.81 17.34 -0.51
N THR A 359 13.30 17.81 0.63
CA THR A 359 14.29 18.89 0.70
C THR A 359 15.68 18.41 0.26
N SER A 360 16.60 19.33 -0.05
CA SER A 360 17.99 18.99 -0.42
C SER A 360 18.78 18.27 0.68
N THR A 361 18.28 18.25 1.92
CA THR A 361 18.87 17.50 3.05
C THR A 361 18.17 16.16 3.30
N GLY A 362 17.21 15.77 2.45
CA GLY A 362 16.50 14.49 2.55
C GLY A 362 15.30 14.49 3.48
N VAL A 363 14.98 15.61 4.11
CA VAL A 363 13.75 15.72 4.92
C VAL A 363 12.55 15.64 3.97
N ILE A 364 11.73 14.61 4.18
CA ILE A 364 10.48 14.39 3.46
C ILE A 364 9.37 15.14 4.19
N SER A 365 8.52 15.79 3.43
CA SER A 365 7.33 16.50 3.90
C SER A 365 6.19 16.33 2.89
N THR A 366 5.01 16.78 3.25
CA THR A 366 3.88 16.87 2.32
C THR A 366 3.07 18.13 2.58
N SER A 367 2.67 18.81 1.49
CA SER A 367 1.61 19.82 1.53
C SER A 367 0.23 19.21 1.26
N CYS A 368 0.19 17.92 0.90
CA CYS A 368 -1.03 17.18 0.67
C CYS A 368 -1.78 17.05 2.00
N PRO A 369 -3.09 17.37 2.02
CA PRO A 369 -3.87 17.15 3.21
C PRO A 369 -3.80 15.67 3.58
N ASN A 370 -3.83 15.31 4.86
CA ASN A 370 -4.01 13.91 5.24
C ASN A 370 -5.30 13.40 4.59
N LEU A 371 -5.16 12.54 3.57
CA LEU A 371 -6.19 12.27 2.57
C LEU A 371 -7.32 11.37 3.09
N SER A 372 -7.45 11.17 4.40
CA SER A 372 -8.77 10.88 4.95
C SER A 372 -8.94 11.46 6.36
N THR A 373 -9.68 12.53 6.48
CA THR A 373 -10.96 12.53 7.21
C THR A 373 -11.74 13.75 6.75
N LYS A 374 -12.53 13.62 5.68
CA LYS A 374 -13.90 14.05 5.91
C LYS A 374 -14.39 13.10 6.98
N ASN A 375 -14.34 13.55 8.23
CA ASN A 375 -15.22 13.04 9.26
C ASN A 375 -16.64 13.17 8.69
N TYR A 376 -17.10 12.18 7.93
CA TYR A 376 -18.49 11.79 8.05
C TYR A 376 -18.58 11.21 9.46
N GLN A 377 -18.59 12.11 10.45
CA GLN A 377 -19.48 11.99 11.57
C GLN A 377 -20.82 11.73 10.90
N ARG A 378 -21.19 10.46 10.72
CA ARG A 378 -22.57 10.09 10.49
C ARG A 378 -23.28 10.63 11.72
N ASN A 379 -23.81 11.83 11.56
CA ASN A 379 -24.51 12.52 12.62
C ASN A 379 -25.86 11.82 12.74
N PHE A 380 -25.95 10.85 13.65
CA PHE A 380 -27.18 10.08 13.84
C PHE A 380 -28.28 10.88 14.52
N GLY A 381 -27.99 12.09 14.99
CA GLY A 381 -29.00 12.99 15.49
C GLY A 381 -28.45 14.27 16.10
N THR A 382 -29.22 15.33 16.02
CA THR A 382 -28.89 16.64 16.58
C THR A 382 -29.63 16.86 17.90
N ILE A 383 -28.95 17.45 18.89
CA ILE A 383 -29.58 17.78 20.17
C ILE A 383 -30.04 19.24 20.23
N TYR A 384 -31.16 19.51 20.91
CA TYR A 384 -31.64 20.86 21.16
C TYR A 384 -32.55 20.95 22.40
N PRO A 385 -32.61 22.11 23.07
CA PRO A 385 -31.72 23.26 22.88
C PRO A 385 -30.30 22.98 23.38
N THR A 386 -29.31 23.77 22.96
CA THR A 386 -27.93 23.68 23.50
C THR A 386 -27.85 24.19 24.94
N SER A 387 -28.80 25.01 25.37
CA SER A 387 -28.97 25.47 26.74
C SER A 387 -30.30 24.95 27.28
N VAL A 388 -30.26 24.03 28.23
CA VAL A 388 -31.42 23.22 28.65
C VAL A 388 -31.75 23.48 30.11
N ASP A 389 -33.04 23.68 30.40
CA ASP A 389 -33.55 23.70 31.77
C ASP A 389 -34.00 22.30 32.22
N SER A 390 -34.86 21.64 31.44
CA SER A 390 -35.53 20.41 31.88
C SER A 390 -35.47 19.26 30.88
N ASN A 391 -35.62 19.53 29.57
CA ASN A 391 -35.71 18.49 28.54
C ASN A 391 -34.69 18.72 27.43
N LEU A 392 -33.81 17.75 27.24
CA LEU A 392 -32.89 17.69 26.10
C LEU A 392 -33.53 16.83 25.01
N ASN A 393 -33.84 17.44 23.86
CA ASN A 393 -34.39 16.72 22.72
C ASN A 393 -33.27 16.24 21.81
N ILE A 394 -33.49 15.10 21.15
CA ILE A 394 -32.61 14.51 20.14
C ILE A 394 -33.46 14.22 18.91
N ASP A 395 -33.22 14.93 17.82
CA ASP A 395 -33.82 14.63 16.51
C ASP A 395 -32.85 13.68 15.77
N LEU A 396 -33.25 12.42 15.59
CA LEU A 396 -32.44 11.41 14.92
C LEU A 396 -32.44 11.60 13.40
N SER A 397 -31.38 11.17 12.72
CA SER A 397 -31.30 11.17 11.26
C SER A 397 -32.16 10.07 10.63
N ASP A 398 -32.45 10.19 9.34
CA ASP A 398 -33.06 9.15 8.51
C ASP A 398 -32.26 7.83 8.45
N SER A 399 -30.96 7.88 8.73
CA SER A 399 -30.07 6.70 8.76
C SER A 399 -29.87 6.09 10.15
N ALA A 400 -30.53 6.59 11.20
CA ALA A 400 -30.40 6.10 12.57
C ALA A 400 -31.46 5.04 12.87
N SER A 401 -31.08 3.76 12.93
CA SER A 401 -31.99 2.63 13.20
C SER A 401 -31.30 1.55 14.01
N GLY A 402 -32.06 0.89 14.90
CA GLY A 402 -31.59 -0.26 15.69
C GLY A 402 -31.40 0.06 17.16
N ASP A 403 -30.60 -0.75 17.85
CA ASP A 403 -30.35 -0.57 19.28
C ASP A 403 -29.34 0.56 19.51
N ALA A 404 -29.79 1.63 20.15
CA ALA A 404 -28.99 2.80 20.47
C ALA A 404 -28.79 2.95 21.97
N THR A 405 -27.57 3.28 22.37
CA THR A 405 -27.25 3.70 23.74
C THR A 405 -27.09 5.21 23.78
N ILE A 406 -27.86 5.89 24.62
CA ILE A 406 -27.72 7.33 24.87
C ILE A 406 -27.15 7.52 26.26
N THR A 407 -26.00 8.17 26.35
CA THR A 407 -25.25 8.37 27.60
C THR A 407 -24.95 9.86 27.79
N LEU A 408 -25.19 10.39 28.98
CA LEU A 408 -24.76 11.73 29.34
C LEU A 408 -23.54 11.66 30.25
N PHE A 409 -22.54 12.48 29.97
CA PHE A 409 -21.34 12.64 30.78
C PHE A 409 -21.24 14.08 31.28
N SER A 410 -20.81 14.25 32.54
CA SER A 410 -20.36 15.55 33.05
C SER A 410 -19.06 16.00 32.39
N ALA A 411 -18.68 17.26 32.58
CA ALA A 411 -17.42 17.81 32.06
C ALA A 411 -16.16 17.07 32.56
N SER A 412 -16.22 16.37 33.70
CA SER A 412 -15.13 15.54 34.22
C SER A 412 -15.16 14.09 33.70
N GLY A 413 -16.05 13.77 32.76
CA GLY A 413 -16.17 12.42 32.17
C GLY A 413 -16.99 11.43 32.99
N VAL A 414 -17.60 11.85 34.11
CA VAL A 414 -18.47 10.97 34.91
C VAL A 414 -19.81 10.77 34.18
N LYS A 415 -20.21 9.51 33.99
CA LYS A 415 -21.52 9.13 33.46
C LYS A 415 -22.63 9.52 34.44
N VAL A 416 -23.54 10.40 34.02
CA VAL A 416 -24.67 10.90 34.84
C VAL A 416 -26.03 10.36 34.39
N TYR A 417 -26.12 9.82 33.18
CA TYR A 417 -27.33 9.19 32.63
C TYR A 417 -26.94 8.15 31.59
N SER A 418 -27.72 7.08 31.45
CA SER A 418 -27.58 6.09 30.39
C SER A 418 -28.93 5.44 30.09
N SER A 419 -29.25 5.28 28.82
CA SER A 419 -30.42 4.50 28.37
C SER A 419 -30.04 3.66 27.16
N LEU A 420 -30.61 2.47 27.07
CA LEU A 420 -30.57 1.61 25.89
C LEU A 420 -31.98 1.57 25.32
N LYS A 421 -32.14 1.91 24.04
CA LYS A 421 -33.45 1.95 23.39
C LYS A 421 -33.30 1.55 21.92
N LYS A 422 -34.26 0.77 21.42
CA LYS A 422 -34.42 0.56 19.99
C LYS A 422 -35.05 1.80 19.35
N ILE A 423 -34.36 2.38 18.37
CA ILE A 423 -34.76 3.63 17.71
C ILE A 423 -35.12 3.40 16.24
N ASN A 424 -35.99 4.26 15.71
CA ASN A 424 -36.37 4.27 14.31
C ASN A 424 -35.76 5.49 13.57
N PRO A 425 -35.60 5.39 12.24
CA PRO A 425 -35.24 6.52 11.39
C PRO A 425 -36.07 7.78 11.68
N SER A 426 -35.40 8.94 11.79
CA SER A 426 -36.04 10.24 12.02
C SER A 426 -36.87 10.37 13.30
N GLU A 427 -36.73 9.44 14.25
CA GLU A 427 -37.43 9.51 15.54
C GLU A 427 -36.95 10.70 16.38
N LYS A 428 -37.89 11.34 17.09
CA LYS A 428 -37.59 12.41 18.05
C LYS A 428 -37.63 11.87 19.47
N LEU A 429 -36.55 12.07 20.20
CA LEU A 429 -36.39 11.64 21.59
C LEU A 429 -36.32 12.84 22.52
N SER A 430 -36.71 12.65 23.78
CA SER A 430 -36.56 13.66 24.84
C SER A 430 -36.04 13.01 26.12
N ILE A 431 -35.01 13.61 26.71
CA ILE A 431 -34.38 13.18 27.96
C ILE A 431 -34.61 14.25 29.02
N ASN A 432 -35.18 13.84 30.16
CA ASN A 432 -35.32 14.73 31.30
C ASN A 432 -33.96 14.89 32.00
N VAL A 433 -33.45 16.13 32.00
CA VAL A 433 -32.19 16.54 32.60
C VAL A 433 -32.39 17.53 33.76
N ALA A 434 -33.62 17.70 34.26
CA ALA A 434 -33.95 18.66 35.31
C ALA A 434 -33.15 18.42 36.60
N ASN A 435 -32.82 17.16 36.91
CA ASN A 435 -32.08 16.76 38.10
C ASN A 435 -30.55 16.92 37.97
N LEU A 436 -30.04 17.32 36.79
CA LEU A 436 -28.61 17.60 36.63
C LEU A 436 -28.26 18.94 37.27
N THR A 437 -27.09 19.01 37.89
CA THR A 437 -26.50 20.27 38.36
C THR A 437 -26.21 21.21 37.19
N LYS A 438 -26.21 22.52 37.43
CA LYS A 438 -25.82 23.51 36.42
C LYS A 438 -24.40 23.24 35.93
N GLY A 439 -24.18 23.23 34.61
CA GLY A 439 -22.85 22.95 34.06
C GLY A 439 -22.86 22.45 32.61
N LEU A 440 -21.67 22.14 32.11
CA LEU A 440 -21.45 21.58 30.77
C LEU A 440 -21.54 20.05 30.80
N TYR A 441 -22.26 19.48 29.84
CA TYR A 441 -22.44 18.05 29.66
C TYR A 441 -22.21 17.62 28.21
N LEU A 442 -21.80 16.36 28.04
CA LEU A 442 -21.68 15.68 26.77
C LEU A 442 -22.81 14.66 26.64
N CYS A 443 -23.55 14.68 25.54
CA CYS A 443 -24.52 13.66 25.16
C CYS A 443 -23.91 12.79 24.07
N GLN A 444 -23.75 11.51 24.37
CA GLN A 444 -23.21 10.50 23.47
C GLN A 444 -24.32 9.57 22.99
N LEU A 445 -24.49 9.45 21.69
CA LEU A 445 -25.38 8.51 21.03
C LEU A 445 -24.53 7.45 20.34
N LYS A 446 -24.69 6.18 20.72
CA LYS A 446 -23.95 5.03 20.17
C LYS A 446 -24.91 4.07 19.47
N LEU A 447 -24.64 3.76 18.20
CA LEU A 447 -25.33 2.74 17.41
C LEU A 447 -24.28 1.74 16.90
N GLY A 448 -24.33 0.48 17.34
CA GLY A 448 -23.30 -0.52 17.02
C GLY A 448 -21.91 -0.06 17.45
N GLU A 449 -20.98 0.03 16.49
CA GLU A 449 -19.62 0.52 16.72
C GLU A 449 -19.47 2.04 16.53
N THR A 450 -20.49 2.73 16.02
CA THR A 450 -20.41 4.15 15.71
C THR A 450 -20.96 5.01 16.85
N THR A 451 -20.32 6.15 17.08
CA THR A 451 -20.66 7.07 18.17
C THR A 451 -20.70 8.52 17.68
N THR A 452 -21.77 9.25 18.03
CA THR A 452 -21.90 10.71 17.84
C THR A 452 -21.93 11.38 19.21
N THR A 453 -21.15 12.44 19.41
CA THR A 453 -21.11 13.19 20.67
C THR A 453 -21.50 14.65 20.43
N SER A 454 -22.45 15.15 21.22
CA SER A 454 -22.91 16.54 21.20
C SER A 454 -22.76 17.17 22.59
N LYS A 455 -22.68 18.51 22.68
CA LYS A 455 -22.53 19.24 23.95
C LYS A 455 -23.77 20.07 24.27
N PHE A 456 -24.15 20.14 25.54
CA PHE A 456 -25.20 21.05 26.03
C PHE A 456 -24.86 21.60 27.41
N ILE A 457 -25.47 22.73 27.75
CA ILE A 457 -25.33 23.43 29.02
C ILE A 457 -26.63 23.26 29.80
N LYS A 458 -26.55 22.72 31.01
CA LYS A 458 -27.64 22.74 31.99
C LYS A 458 -27.65 24.08 32.72
N LYS A 459 -28.78 24.79 32.65
CA LYS A 459 -29.00 26.08 33.32
C LYS A 459 -29.50 25.98 34.74
#